data_AF-A0A9E2M471-F1
#
_entry.id   AF-A0A9E2M471-F1
#
_cell.length_a   1.000
_cell.length_b   1.000
_cell.length_c   1.000
_cell.angle_alpha   90.00
_cell.angle_beta   90.00
_cell.angle_gamma   90.00
#
_symmetry.space_group_name_H-M   'P 1'
#
loop_
_entity.id
_entity.type
_entity.pdbx_description
1 polymer ?
#
loop_
_entity_poly.entity_id
_entity_poly.type
_entity_poly.pdbx_seq_one_letter_code
_entity_poly.pdbx_strand_id
1 'polypeptide(L)'
;MEQITAALIGGFLAAGTGWLLQSRLEASRLSRTKRLLIIGIVDDLKSSIELYSRVIDEWEKSQTIWFTTLNELRESRQTYLKNRDWLVLLKDESFRQRIFKYYHRSTDHINLLESQQRRKYDIQAKLNEVVRDIRLRNESLSLEEERQLVIRAMHAEDRELDGLSKLIPQSIQHLRDYRDEAKDLSEVLEKGKNH
;
A
#
# COMPACT_ATOMS: atom_id res chain seq x y z
N MET A 1 18.30 10.18 -66.54
CA MET A 1 17.11 9.41 -66.14
C MET A 1 17.48 8.30 -65.15
N GLU A 2 18.45 7.42 -65.45
CA GLU A 2 18.86 6.32 -64.57
C GLU A 2 19.39 6.73 -63.18
N GLN A 3 20.12 7.84 -63.07
CA GLN A 3 20.63 8.32 -61.77
C GLN A 3 19.51 8.83 -60.85
N ILE A 4 18.42 9.37 -61.41
CA ILE A 4 17.29 9.90 -60.65
C ILE A 4 16.43 8.75 -60.11
N THR A 5 16.20 7.72 -60.91
CA THR A 5 15.51 6.49 -60.48
C THR A 5 16.34 5.71 -59.45
N ALA A 6 17.66 5.61 -59.61
CA ALA A 6 18.53 4.99 -58.62
C ALA A 6 18.55 5.74 -57.28
N ALA A 7 18.58 7.08 -57.30
CA ALA A 7 18.52 7.90 -56.09
C ALA A 7 17.16 7.81 -55.38
N LEU A 8 16.05 7.75 -56.13
CA LEU A 8 14.71 7.53 -55.59
C LEU A 8 14.55 6.15 -54.94
N ILE A 9 15.03 5.09 -55.61
CA ILE A 9 15.01 3.73 -55.08
C ILE A 9 15.91 3.62 -53.83
N GLY A 10 17.10 4.23 -53.86
CA GLY A 10 18.02 4.28 -52.72
C GLY A 10 17.44 5.04 -51.52
N GLY A 11 16.77 6.18 -51.75
CA GLY A 11 16.08 6.95 -50.72
C GLY A 11 14.90 6.20 -50.09
N PHE A 12 14.11 5.47 -50.89
CA PHE A 12 12.99 4.68 -50.40
C PHE A 12 13.45 3.45 -49.60
N LEU A 13 14.52 2.78 -50.04
CA LEU A 13 15.14 1.67 -49.31
C LEU A 13 15.80 2.14 -48.01
N ALA A 14 16.45 3.31 -47.99
CA ALA A 14 17.02 3.88 -46.78
C ALA A 14 15.94 4.33 -45.78
N ALA A 15 14.85 4.94 -46.24
CA ALA A 15 13.72 5.30 -45.40
C ALA A 15 12.99 4.06 -44.84
N GLY A 16 12.80 3.03 -45.68
CA GLY A 16 12.18 1.76 -45.27
C GLY A 16 13.04 0.97 -44.27
N THR A 17 14.36 0.92 -44.47
CA THR A 17 15.29 0.29 -43.52
C THR A 17 15.40 1.09 -42.22
N GLY A 18 15.40 2.42 -42.29
CA GLY A 18 15.36 3.31 -41.12
C GLY A 18 14.11 3.12 -40.27
N TRP A 19 12.93 3.09 -40.90
CA TRP A 19 11.67 2.81 -40.21
C TRP A 19 11.66 1.43 -39.56
N LEU A 20 12.10 0.39 -40.27
CA LEU A 20 12.15 -0.98 -39.75
C LEU A 20 13.12 -1.13 -38.57
N LEU A 21 14.30 -0.49 -38.64
CA LEU A 21 15.25 -0.43 -37.52
C LEU A 21 14.65 0.29 -36.31
N GLN A 22 13.99 1.43 -36.54
CA GLN A 22 13.33 2.18 -35.48
C GLN A 22 12.21 1.38 -34.83
N SER A 23 11.33 0.74 -35.61
CA SER A 23 10.27 -0.11 -35.07
C SER A 23 10.82 -1.29 -34.26
N ARG A 24 11.93 -1.91 -34.69
CA ARG A 24 12.60 -2.98 -33.92
C ARG A 24 13.20 -2.44 -32.61
N LEU A 25 13.80 -1.26 -32.63
CA LEU A 25 14.34 -0.62 -31.43
C LEU A 25 13.21 -0.25 -30.45
N GLU A 26 12.11 0.31 -30.94
CA GLU A 26 10.93 0.64 -30.14
C GLU A 26 10.29 -0.61 -29.52
N ALA A 27 10.15 -1.70 -30.29
CA ALA A 27 9.66 -2.97 -29.78
C ALA A 27 10.59 -3.56 -28.69
N SER A 28 11.91 -3.47 -28.88
CA SER A 28 12.90 -3.90 -27.89
C SER A 28 12.82 -3.07 -26.61
N ARG A 29 12.73 -1.74 -26.73
CA ARG A 29 12.55 -0.83 -25.60
C ARG A 29 11.25 -1.13 -24.85
N LEU A 30 10.14 -1.31 -25.56
CA LEU A 30 8.84 -1.65 -24.97
C LEU A 30 8.91 -2.98 -24.21
N SER A 31 9.52 -4.01 -24.79
CA SER A 31 9.71 -5.30 -24.13
C SER A 31 10.55 -5.16 -22.85
N ARG A 32 11.65 -4.42 -22.90
CA ARG A 32 12.49 -4.14 -21.73
C ARG A 32 11.72 -3.37 -20.66
N THR A 33 10.99 -2.33 -21.02
CA THR A 33 10.16 -1.54 -20.10
C THR A 33 9.09 -2.41 -19.45
N LYS A 34 8.38 -3.23 -20.23
CA LYS A 34 7.40 -4.19 -19.70
C LYS A 34 8.03 -5.14 -18.69
N ARG A 35 9.21 -5.69 -19.01
CA ARG A 35 9.94 -6.57 -18.09
C ARG A 35 10.34 -5.85 -16.80
N LEU A 36 10.86 -4.63 -16.89
CA LEU A 36 11.23 -3.82 -15.73
C LEU A 36 10.01 -3.45 -14.86
N LEU A 37 8.89 -3.11 -15.48
CA LEU A 37 7.63 -2.88 -14.77
C LEU A 37 7.19 -4.12 -13.99
N ILE A 38 7.17 -5.29 -14.65
CA ILE A 38 6.81 -6.55 -14.00
C ILE A 38 7.76 -6.87 -12.83
N ILE A 39 9.07 -6.65 -13.01
CA ILE A 39 10.06 -6.81 -11.92
C ILE A 39 9.72 -5.88 -10.76
N GLY A 40 9.52 -4.58 -11.03
CA GLY A 40 9.21 -3.61 -9.99
C GLY A 40 7.93 -3.94 -9.22
N ILE A 41 6.86 -4.38 -9.90
CA ILE A 41 5.61 -4.80 -9.24
C ILE A 41 5.87 -6.06 -8.39
N VAL A 42 6.60 -7.04 -8.90
CA VAL A 42 6.90 -8.27 -8.13
C VAL A 42 7.71 -7.97 -6.88
N ASP A 43 8.77 -7.16 -7.01
CA ASP A 43 9.64 -6.81 -5.89
C ASP A 43 8.85 -6.02 -4.82
N ASP A 44 7.98 -5.11 -5.26
CA ASP A 44 7.08 -4.35 -4.39
C ASP A 44 6.05 -5.24 -3.67
N LEU A 45 5.44 -6.21 -4.38
CA LEU A 45 4.53 -7.18 -3.77
C LEU A 45 5.25 -8.05 -2.73
N LYS A 46 6.48 -8.49 -3.01
CA LYS A 46 7.31 -9.24 -2.05
C LYS A 46 7.62 -8.42 -0.82
N SER A 47 8.05 -7.17 -0.99
CA SER A 47 8.28 -6.25 0.11
C SER A 47 7.00 -6.03 0.92
N SER A 48 5.85 -5.87 0.27
CA SER A 48 4.55 -5.74 0.94
C SER A 48 4.21 -6.97 1.79
N ILE A 49 4.52 -8.18 1.34
CA ILE A 49 4.29 -9.41 2.13
C ILE A 49 5.08 -9.38 3.44
N GLU A 50 6.35 -9.00 3.38
CA GLU A 50 7.22 -8.86 4.56
C GLU A 50 6.69 -7.78 5.50
N LEU A 51 6.33 -6.61 4.97
CA LEU A 51 5.82 -5.49 5.75
C LEU A 51 4.49 -5.80 6.43
N TYR A 52 3.54 -6.45 5.74
CA TYR A 52 2.31 -6.92 6.39
C TYR A 52 2.59 -7.91 7.51
N SER A 53 3.50 -8.86 7.28
CA SER A 53 3.88 -9.83 8.32
C SER A 53 4.48 -9.12 9.53
N ARG A 54 5.31 -8.10 9.30
CA ARG A 54 5.85 -7.27 10.38
C ARG A 54 4.74 -6.55 11.16
N VAL A 55 3.79 -5.90 10.50
CA VAL A 55 2.66 -5.23 11.17
C VAL A 55 1.84 -6.19 12.02
N ILE A 56 1.57 -7.38 11.48
CA ILE A 56 0.85 -8.45 12.18
C ILE A 56 1.62 -8.87 13.44
N ASP A 57 2.93 -9.13 13.31
CA ASP A 57 3.79 -9.54 14.42
C ASP A 57 3.88 -8.45 15.50
N GLU A 58 4.00 -7.18 15.10
CA GLU A 58 4.00 -6.02 16.00
C GLU A 58 2.72 -5.99 16.83
N TRP A 59 1.57 -6.16 16.18
CA TRP A 59 0.27 -6.23 16.83
C TRP A 59 0.16 -7.43 17.79
N GLU A 60 0.50 -8.64 17.33
CA GLU A 60 0.42 -9.84 18.17
C GLU A 60 1.28 -9.74 19.44
N LYS A 61 2.48 -9.15 19.33
CA LYS A 61 3.42 -9.02 20.46
C LYS A 61 3.07 -7.90 21.43
N SER A 62 2.56 -6.78 20.94
CA SER A 62 2.49 -5.54 21.73
C SER A 62 1.16 -4.81 21.67
N GLN A 63 0.21 -5.29 20.85
CA GLN A 63 -1.06 -4.61 20.56
C GLN A 63 -0.85 -3.15 20.09
N THR A 64 0.30 -2.92 19.45
CA THR A 64 0.81 -1.65 18.94
C THR A 64 1.45 -1.93 17.59
N ILE A 65 1.11 -1.11 16.60
CA ILE A 65 1.70 -1.13 15.26
C ILE A 65 2.58 0.11 15.13
N TRP A 66 3.75 -0.06 14.53
CA TRP A 66 4.64 1.08 14.30
C TRP A 66 4.20 1.84 13.04
N PHE A 67 3.96 3.13 13.18
CA PHE A 67 3.57 3.98 12.05
C PHE A 67 4.62 4.04 10.94
N THR A 68 5.90 3.79 11.28
CA THR A 68 6.97 3.64 10.28
C THR A 68 6.68 2.49 9.32
N THR A 69 6.26 1.33 9.83
CA THR A 69 5.92 0.16 9.00
C THR A 69 4.68 0.43 8.13
N LEU A 70 3.67 1.12 8.66
CA LEU A 70 2.50 1.55 7.86
C LEU A 70 2.86 2.60 6.79
N ASN A 71 3.78 3.51 7.10
CA ASN A 71 4.28 4.50 6.13
C ASN A 71 5.00 3.82 4.96
N GLU A 72 5.87 2.84 5.23
CA GLU A 72 6.58 2.07 4.19
C GLU A 72 5.58 1.38 3.23
N LEU A 73 4.54 0.74 3.77
CA LEU A 73 3.46 0.17 2.95
C LEU A 73 2.78 1.26 2.11
N ARG A 74 2.46 2.41 2.71
CA ARG A 74 1.77 3.51 2.01
C ARG A 74 2.61 4.07 0.86
N GLU A 75 3.92 4.26 1.06
CA GLU A 75 4.84 4.79 0.04
C GLU A 75 4.95 3.88 -1.18
N SER A 76 5.06 2.58 -0.94
CA SER A 76 5.00 1.53 -1.96
C SER A 76 3.72 1.67 -2.82
N ARG A 77 2.55 1.78 -2.17
CA ARG A 77 1.26 1.91 -2.86
C ARG A 77 1.12 3.23 -3.61
N GLN A 78 1.58 4.34 -3.03
CA GLN A 78 1.52 5.64 -3.69
C GLN A 78 2.38 5.67 -4.95
N THR A 79 3.54 5.03 -4.93
CA THR A 79 4.40 4.88 -6.11
C THR A 79 3.64 4.18 -7.23
N TYR A 80 2.93 3.11 -6.92
CA TYR A 80 2.10 2.41 -7.90
C TYR A 80 0.93 3.26 -8.41
N LEU A 81 0.15 3.88 -7.50
CA LEU A 81 -1.03 4.67 -7.86
C LEU A 81 -0.67 5.88 -8.74
N LYS A 82 0.48 6.52 -8.49
CA LYS A 82 1.02 7.61 -9.32
C LYS A 82 1.49 7.15 -10.70
N ASN A 83 1.87 5.88 -10.85
CA ASN A 83 2.37 5.29 -12.09
C ASN A 83 1.35 4.34 -12.73
N ARG A 84 0.05 4.53 -12.44
CA ARG A 84 -1.02 3.68 -12.93
C ARG A 84 -1.01 3.48 -14.45
N ASP A 85 -0.70 4.52 -15.21
CA ASP A 85 -0.80 4.48 -16.68
C ASP A 85 0.17 3.45 -17.30
N TRP A 86 1.26 3.12 -16.60
CA TRP A 86 2.23 2.12 -17.03
C TRP A 86 1.66 0.70 -17.02
N LEU A 87 0.59 0.44 -16.27
CA LEU A 87 0.00 -0.90 -16.18
C LEU A 87 -0.76 -1.31 -17.43
N VAL A 88 -1.01 -0.37 -18.35
CA VAL A 88 -1.48 -0.70 -19.70
C VAL A 88 -0.54 -1.66 -20.43
N LEU A 89 0.74 -1.72 -20.01
CA LEU A 89 1.74 -2.66 -20.53
C LEU A 89 1.48 -4.12 -20.13
N LEU A 90 0.62 -4.36 -19.12
CA LEU A 90 0.10 -5.69 -18.81
C LEU A 90 -1.08 -5.97 -19.74
N LYS A 91 -0.95 -7.02 -20.56
CA LYS A 91 -1.92 -7.37 -21.61
C LYS A 91 -3.25 -7.88 -21.06
N ASP A 92 -3.22 -8.60 -19.95
CA ASP A 92 -4.41 -9.15 -19.32
C ASP A 92 -5.15 -8.05 -18.53
N GLU A 93 -6.29 -7.63 -19.08
CA GLU A 93 -7.14 -6.62 -18.46
C GLU A 93 -7.69 -7.06 -17.10
N SER A 94 -8.12 -8.32 -16.99
CA SER A 94 -8.70 -8.84 -15.75
C SER A 94 -7.66 -8.83 -14.64
N PHE A 95 -6.44 -9.25 -14.96
CA PHE A 95 -5.33 -9.27 -14.02
C PHE A 95 -4.88 -7.87 -13.64
N ARG A 96 -4.78 -6.96 -14.62
CA ARG A 96 -4.50 -5.54 -14.38
C ARG A 96 -5.51 -4.94 -13.40
N GLN A 97 -6.81 -5.20 -13.58
CA GLN A 97 -7.86 -4.75 -12.67
C GLN A 97 -7.70 -5.32 -11.25
N ARG A 98 -7.25 -6.58 -11.12
CA ARG A 98 -6.96 -7.17 -9.81
C ARG A 98 -5.83 -6.45 -9.10
N ILE A 99 -4.71 -6.19 -9.78
CA ILE A 99 -3.59 -5.45 -9.20
C ILE A 99 -4.03 -4.04 -8.79
N PHE A 100 -4.80 -3.33 -9.63
CA PHE A 100 -5.37 -2.03 -9.26
C PHE A 100 -6.21 -2.06 -8.00
N LYS A 101 -7.17 -3.00 -7.94
CA LYS A 101 -8.05 -3.16 -6.77
C LYS A 101 -7.26 -3.49 -5.52
N TYR A 102 -6.20 -4.29 -5.63
CA TYR A 102 -5.30 -4.59 -4.51
C TYR A 102 -4.62 -3.32 -3.97
N TYR A 103 -3.93 -2.55 -4.82
CA TYR A 103 -3.21 -1.36 -4.36
C TYR A 103 -4.15 -0.28 -3.82
N HIS A 104 -5.32 -0.12 -4.44
CA HIS A 104 -6.30 0.87 -3.98
C HIS A 104 -6.89 0.48 -2.62
N ARG A 105 -7.48 -0.72 -2.51
CA ARG A 105 -8.13 -1.18 -1.27
C ARG A 105 -7.15 -1.27 -0.10
N SER A 106 -5.94 -1.76 -0.36
CA SER A 106 -4.92 -1.84 0.70
C SER A 106 -4.47 -0.46 1.18
N THR A 107 -4.39 0.54 0.30
CA THR A 107 -4.07 1.93 0.70
C THR A 107 -5.13 2.50 1.63
N ASP A 108 -6.40 2.37 1.24
CA ASP A 108 -7.52 2.87 2.04
C ASP A 108 -7.54 2.20 3.42
N HIS A 109 -7.29 0.89 3.44
CA HIS A 109 -7.26 0.11 4.67
C HIS A 109 -6.09 0.50 5.60
N ILE A 110 -4.90 0.72 5.05
CA ILE A 110 -3.74 1.19 5.82
C ILE A 110 -4.03 2.56 6.44
N ASN A 111 -4.63 3.48 5.67
CA ASN A 111 -4.98 4.81 6.18
C ASN A 111 -6.03 4.74 7.28
N LEU A 112 -7.04 3.87 7.13
CA LEU A 112 -8.06 3.63 8.15
C LEU A 112 -7.43 3.09 9.44
N LEU A 113 -6.57 2.07 9.33
CA LEU A 113 -5.89 1.46 10.46
C LEU A 113 -5.00 2.45 11.22
N GLU A 114 -4.21 3.25 10.50
CA GLU A 114 -3.41 4.31 11.11
C GLU A 114 -4.31 5.32 11.84
N SER A 115 -5.40 5.77 11.21
CA SER A 115 -6.33 6.71 11.81
C SER A 115 -6.95 6.16 13.10
N GLN A 116 -7.37 4.89 13.10
CA GLN A 116 -7.94 4.22 14.26
C GLN A 116 -6.93 4.14 15.41
N GLN A 117 -5.69 3.76 15.11
CA GLN A 117 -4.66 3.63 16.12
C GLN A 117 -4.18 4.99 16.65
N ARG A 118 -4.05 5.99 15.78
CA ARG A 118 -3.76 7.38 16.20
C ARG A 118 -4.85 7.87 17.15
N ARG A 119 -6.12 7.65 16.80
CA ARG A 119 -7.24 8.03 17.64
C ARG A 119 -7.25 7.31 18.99
N LYS A 120 -6.88 6.02 19.02
CA LYS A 120 -6.68 5.26 20.26
C LYS A 120 -5.62 5.93 21.14
N TYR A 121 -4.48 6.33 20.58
CA TYR A 121 -3.44 7.03 21.35
C TYR A 121 -3.87 8.40 21.84
N ASP A 122 -4.60 9.17 21.03
CA ASP A 122 -5.14 10.47 21.43
C ASP A 122 -6.08 10.34 22.64
N ILE A 123 -6.95 9.33 22.64
CA ILE A 123 -7.84 9.03 23.77
C ILE A 123 -7.03 8.64 25.01
N GLN A 124 -6.00 7.81 24.85
CA GLN A 124 -5.11 7.40 25.96
C GLN A 124 -4.30 8.57 26.53
N ALA A 125 -3.85 9.50 25.68
CA ALA A 125 -3.17 10.72 26.12
C ALA A 125 -4.12 11.60 26.93
N LYS A 126 -5.34 11.83 26.42
CA LYS A 126 -6.39 12.59 27.12
C LYS A 126 -6.77 11.95 28.46
N LEU A 127 -6.81 10.62 28.53
CA LEU A 127 -7.04 9.88 29.78
C LEU A 127 -6.00 10.21 30.83
N ASN A 128 -4.72 10.22 30.47
CA ASN A 128 -3.63 10.55 31.39
C ASN A 128 -3.74 12.00 31.90
N GLU A 129 -4.14 12.94 31.04
CA GLU A 129 -4.39 14.33 31.43
C GLU A 129 -5.55 14.45 32.42
N VAL A 130 -6.69 13.81 32.14
CA VAL A 130 -7.88 13.83 33.00
C VAL A 130 -7.59 13.19 34.36
N VAL A 131 -6.91 12.04 34.38
CA VAL A 131 -6.50 11.37 35.62
C VAL A 131 -5.60 12.28 36.46
N ARG A 132 -4.60 12.91 35.84
CA ARG A 132 -3.71 13.85 36.52
C ARG A 132 -4.49 15.01 37.12
N ASP A 133 -5.39 15.63 36.35
CA ASP A 133 -6.16 16.79 36.77
C ASP A 133 -7.14 16.45 37.91
N ILE A 134 -7.74 15.25 37.90
CA ILE A 134 -8.61 14.78 38.99
C ILE A 134 -7.81 14.56 40.27
N ARG A 135 -6.63 13.92 40.18
CA ARG A 135 -5.73 13.67 41.33
C ARG A 135 -5.21 14.97 41.95
N LEU A 136 -4.82 15.95 41.12
CA LEU A 136 -4.36 17.26 41.60
C LEU A 136 -5.46 18.04 42.35
N ARG A 137 -6.72 17.84 41.99
CA ARG A 137 -7.85 18.51 42.63
C ARG A 137 -8.37 17.79 43.87
N ASN A 138 -8.10 16.49 44.00
CA ASN A 138 -8.66 15.65 45.06
C ASN A 138 -7.64 14.60 45.51
N GLU A 139 -6.71 14.99 46.39
CA GLU A 139 -5.62 14.13 46.86
C GLU A 139 -6.08 12.93 47.71
N SER A 140 -7.33 12.94 48.20
CA SER A 140 -7.90 11.91 49.09
C SER A 140 -8.90 10.96 48.42
N LEU A 141 -9.04 10.98 47.09
CA LEU A 141 -9.96 10.05 46.41
C LEU A 141 -9.45 8.61 46.50
N SER A 142 -10.37 7.68 46.73
CA SER A 142 -10.09 6.26 46.50
C SER A 142 -9.98 5.97 45.00
N LEU A 143 -9.28 4.88 44.65
CA LEU A 143 -9.08 4.46 43.25
C LEU A 143 -10.40 4.26 42.49
N GLU A 144 -11.44 3.75 43.17
CA GLU A 144 -12.75 3.52 42.55
C GLU A 144 -13.49 4.83 42.28
N GLU A 145 -13.40 5.82 43.18
CA GLU A 145 -14.00 7.13 42.97
C GLU A 145 -13.31 7.91 41.84
N GLU A 146 -11.97 7.83 41.77
CA GLU A 146 -11.20 8.39 40.65
C GLU A 146 -11.67 7.79 39.32
N ARG A 147 -11.80 6.46 39.25
CA ARG A 147 -12.26 5.75 38.05
C ARG A 147 -13.66 6.21 37.62
N GLN A 148 -14.60 6.33 38.55
CA GLN A 148 -15.96 6.79 38.24
C GLN A 148 -15.97 8.23 37.71
N LEU A 149 -15.14 9.12 38.28
CA LEU A 149 -15.04 10.50 37.80
C LEU A 149 -14.40 10.58 36.41
N VAL A 150 -13.36 9.79 36.16
CA VAL A 150 -12.72 9.67 34.84
C VAL A 150 -13.70 9.17 33.78
N ILE A 151 -14.43 8.08 34.06
CA ILE A 151 -15.43 7.53 33.14
C ILE A 151 -16.52 8.56 32.83
N ARG A 152 -17.00 9.30 33.84
CA ARG A 152 -17.98 10.38 33.62
C ARG A 152 -17.42 11.51 32.78
N ALA A 153 -16.18 11.92 33.01
CA ALA A 153 -15.52 12.99 32.27
C ALA A 153 -15.19 12.61 30.81
N MET A 154 -15.01 11.31 30.53
CA MET A 154 -14.60 10.78 29.23
C MET A 154 -15.61 9.78 28.63
N HIS A 155 -16.90 9.91 28.96
CA HIS A 155 -17.91 8.91 28.56
C HIS A 155 -18.06 8.73 27.04
N ALA A 156 -17.77 9.77 26.24
CA ALA A 156 -17.77 9.64 24.78
C ALA A 156 -16.54 8.87 24.29
N GLU A 157 -15.36 9.25 24.80
CA GLU A 157 -14.09 8.63 24.45
C GLU A 157 -13.97 7.17 24.94
N ASP A 158 -14.55 6.83 26.09
CA ASP A 158 -14.60 5.46 26.60
C ASP A 158 -15.38 4.54 25.65
N ARG A 159 -16.55 5.00 25.18
CA ARG A 159 -17.34 4.28 24.17
C ARG A 159 -16.61 4.15 22.84
N GLU A 160 -15.93 5.20 22.42
CA GLU A 160 -15.10 5.18 21.21
C GLU A 160 -13.94 4.19 21.34
N LEU A 161 -13.27 4.15 22.49
CA LEU A 161 -12.16 3.24 22.78
C LEU A 161 -12.60 1.77 22.76
N ASP A 162 -13.79 1.45 23.29
CA ASP A 162 -14.38 0.10 23.18
C ASP A 162 -14.62 -0.28 21.71
N GLY A 163 -15.14 0.65 20.90
CA GLY A 163 -15.28 0.47 19.45
C GLY A 163 -13.94 0.20 18.77
N LEU A 164 -12.92 1.03 19.02
CA LEU A 164 -11.57 0.88 18.45
C LEU A 164 -10.91 -0.44 18.87
N SER A 165 -11.13 -0.88 20.10
CA SER A 165 -10.60 -2.14 20.63
C SER A 165 -11.16 -3.37 19.91
N LYS A 166 -12.33 -3.25 19.27
CA LYS A 166 -12.94 -4.29 18.44
C LYS A 166 -12.55 -4.16 16.96
N LEU A 167 -12.45 -2.94 16.45
CA LEU A 167 -12.18 -2.66 15.04
C LEU A 167 -10.72 -2.88 14.63
N ILE A 168 -9.74 -2.55 15.49
CA ILE A 168 -8.33 -2.70 15.14
C ILE A 168 -7.96 -4.18 14.92
N PRO A 169 -8.35 -5.15 15.79
CA PRO A 169 -8.12 -6.57 15.53
C PRO A 169 -8.70 -7.05 14.19
N GLN A 170 -9.90 -6.59 13.83
CA GLN A 170 -10.51 -6.92 12.52
C GLN A 170 -9.71 -6.32 11.37
N SER A 171 -9.22 -5.10 11.54
CA SER A 171 -8.36 -4.45 10.55
C SER A 171 -7.03 -5.17 10.38
N ILE A 172 -6.46 -5.74 11.45
CA ILE A 172 -5.28 -6.61 11.39
C ILE A 172 -5.59 -7.90 10.63
N GLN A 173 -6.76 -8.50 10.82
CA GLN A 173 -7.16 -9.69 10.06
C GLN A 173 -7.18 -9.40 8.55
N HIS A 174 -7.72 -8.26 8.13
CA HIS A 174 -7.69 -7.84 6.72
C HIS A 174 -6.28 -7.64 6.15
N LEU A 175 -5.29 -7.28 6.97
CA LEU A 175 -3.90 -7.25 6.51
C LEU A 175 -3.37 -8.64 6.13
N ARG A 176 -3.87 -9.70 6.77
CA ARG A 176 -3.55 -11.08 6.36
C ARG A 176 -4.12 -11.37 4.98
N ASP A 177 -5.37 -10.98 4.74
CA ASP A 177 -6.02 -11.15 3.45
C ASP A 177 -5.23 -10.42 2.35
N TYR A 178 -4.80 -9.18 2.61
CA TYR A 178 -3.96 -8.44 1.64
C TYR A 178 -2.56 -9.03 1.47
N ARG A 179 -1.96 -9.60 2.52
CA ARG A 179 -0.69 -10.32 2.40
C ARG A 179 -0.84 -11.54 1.50
N ASP A 180 -1.90 -12.30 1.69
CA ASP A 180 -2.16 -13.52 0.92
C ASP A 180 -2.53 -13.16 -0.54
N GLU A 181 -3.29 -12.08 -0.76
CA GLU A 181 -3.54 -11.53 -2.10
C GLU A 181 -2.23 -11.05 -2.77
N ALA A 182 -1.34 -10.39 -2.04
CA ALA A 182 -0.04 -9.97 -2.57
C ALA A 182 0.82 -11.16 -3.02
N LYS A 183 0.78 -12.24 -2.22
CA LYS A 183 1.46 -13.50 -2.56
C LYS A 183 0.91 -14.08 -3.85
N ASP A 184 -0.41 -14.23 -3.97
CA ASP A 184 -1.05 -14.73 -5.19
C ASP A 184 -0.70 -13.88 -6.42
N LEU A 185 -0.80 -12.55 -6.32
CA LEU A 185 -0.46 -11.63 -7.41
C LEU A 185 1.02 -11.77 -7.82
N SER A 186 1.93 -11.91 -6.85
CA SER A 186 3.36 -12.08 -7.11
C SER A 186 3.65 -13.38 -7.86
N GLU A 187 3.02 -14.50 -7.45
CA GLU A 187 3.20 -15.81 -8.07
C GLU A 187 2.67 -15.82 -9.51
N VAL A 188 1.53 -15.18 -9.78
CA VAL A 188 0.97 -15.06 -11.13
C VAL A 188 1.90 -14.25 -12.03
N LEU A 189 2.44 -13.12 -11.56
CA LEU A 189 3.40 -12.30 -12.31
C LEU A 189 4.71 -13.05 -12.60
N GLU A 190 5.20 -13.82 -11.64
CA GLU A 190 6.42 -14.61 -11.81
C GLU A 190 6.25 -15.77 -12.80
N LYS A 191 5.13 -16.49 -12.75
CA LYS A 191 4.80 -17.50 -13.76
C LYS A 191 4.67 -16.87 -15.15
N GLY A 192 4.10 -15.67 -15.23
CA GLY A 192 3.99 -14.88 -16.46
C GLY A 192 5.31 -14.31 -16.98
N LYS A 193 6.42 -14.33 -16.22
CA LYS A 193 7.76 -13.93 -16.72
C LYS A 193 8.38 -15.00 -17.65
N ASN A 194 7.92 -16.24 -17.57
CA ASN A 194 8.49 -17.40 -18.28
C ASN A 194 7.82 -17.67 -19.65
N HIS A 195 6.92 -16.79 -20.10
CA HIS A 195 6.21 -16.83 -21.38
C HIS A 195 6.33 -15.49 -22.11
#